data_AF-A0AAD6KKI9-F1
#
_entry.id   AF-A0AAD6KKI9-F1
#
_cell.length_a   1.000
_cell.length_b   1.000
_cell.length_c   1.000
_cell.angle_alpha   90.00
_cell.angle_beta   90.00
_cell.angle_gamma   90.00
#
_symmetry.space_group_name_H-M   'P 1'
#
loop_
_entity.id
_entity.type
_entity.pdbx_description
1 polymer ?
#
loop_
_entity_poly.entity_id
_entity_poly.type
_entity_poly.pdbx_seq_one_letter_code
_entity_poly.pdbx_strand_id
1 'polypeptide(L)'
;MLNKPLKPMTSFSQFHHIPSFLDHLEKVENFEPPESIFAYLIEVYGVTDKTQGAIELFCPTPKFRCVPSVYSLNALMPVLCRSSKGLKLVPESLLNSQAMNTRMEESTFQVFIAALCRIRKVVSLLRS
;
A
#
# COMPACT_ATOMS: atom_id res chain seq x y z
N MET A 1 -15.93 1.09 15.55
CA MET A 1 -16.73 -0.10 15.18
C MET A 1 -15.86 -0.99 14.32
N LEU A 2 -15.68 -2.26 14.72
CA LEU A 2 -15.14 -3.42 13.98
C LEU A 2 -13.87 -3.24 13.11
N ASN A 3 -12.70 -3.15 13.75
CA ASN A 3 -11.45 -3.64 13.16
C ASN A 3 -11.26 -5.12 13.55
N LYS A 4 -11.92 -6.02 12.82
CA LYS A 4 -11.43 -7.41 12.76
C LYS A 4 -10.38 -7.43 11.64
N PRO A 5 -9.13 -7.85 11.91
CA PRO A 5 -8.17 -8.06 10.84
C PRO A 5 -8.76 -9.07 9.87
N LEU A 6 -8.84 -8.69 8.59
CA LEU A 6 -9.12 -9.62 7.50
C LEU A 6 -8.15 -10.79 7.65
N LYS A 7 -8.69 -11.98 7.89
CA LYS A 7 -7.91 -13.19 8.07
C LYS A 7 -7.05 -13.37 6.80
N PRO A 8 -5.71 -13.48 6.90
CA PRO A 8 -4.87 -13.62 5.72
C PRO A 8 -5.22 -14.94 5.05
N MET A 9 -6.02 -14.90 3.99
CA MET A 9 -6.20 -16.01 3.07
C MET A 9 -5.03 -16.01 2.10
N THR A 10 -3.84 -16.33 2.60
CA THR A 10 -2.70 -16.73 1.77
C THR A 10 -2.91 -18.17 1.30
N SER A 11 -3.90 -18.38 0.44
CA SER A 11 -3.76 -19.47 -0.51
C SER A 11 -2.92 -18.93 -1.66
N PHE A 12 -1.62 -19.24 -1.68
CA PHE A 12 -0.72 -18.94 -2.79
C PHE A 12 -1.30 -19.39 -4.15
N SER A 13 -2.23 -20.35 -4.13
CA SER A 13 -2.97 -20.83 -5.29
C SER A 13 -3.87 -19.79 -5.96
N GLN A 14 -4.19 -18.65 -5.35
CA GLN A 14 -5.01 -17.62 -6.00
C GLN A 14 -4.18 -16.42 -6.47
N PHE A 15 -2.92 -16.33 -6.02
CA PHE A 15 -2.04 -15.21 -6.39
C PHE A 15 -1.79 -15.15 -7.90
N HIS A 16 -1.71 -16.30 -8.56
CA HIS A 16 -1.52 -16.36 -10.02
C HIS A 16 -2.72 -15.85 -10.82
N HIS A 17 -3.91 -15.74 -10.21
CA HIS A 17 -5.09 -15.17 -10.85
C HIS A 17 -5.20 -13.65 -10.67
N ILE A 18 -4.42 -13.05 -9.76
CA ILE A 18 -4.49 -11.61 -9.47
C ILE A 18 -4.23 -10.76 -10.73
N PRO A 19 -3.21 -11.03 -11.58
CA PRO A 19 -3.01 -10.26 -12.80
C PRO A 19 -4.21 -10.30 -13.75
N SER A 20 -4.77 -11.49 -13.99
CA SER A 20 -5.96 -11.64 -14.84
C SER A 20 -7.19 -10.95 -14.27
N PHE A 21 -7.34 -10.95 -12.94
CA PHE A 21 -8.40 -10.21 -12.26
C PHE A 21 -8.24 -8.69 -12.42
N LEU A 22 -7.02 -8.17 -12.26
CA LEU A 22 -6.73 -6.75 -12.46
C LEU A 22 -6.96 -6.32 -13.92
N ASP A 23 -6.49 -7.12 -14.89
CA ASP A 23 -6.74 -6.88 -16.33
C ASP A 23 -8.23 -6.84 -16.66
N HIS A 24 -9.03 -7.68 -16.00
CA HIS A 24 -10.48 -7.66 -16.15
C HIS A 24 -11.07 -6.39 -15.53
N LEU A 25 -10.72 -6.05 -14.29
CA LEU A 25 -11.22 -4.85 -13.60
C LEU A 25 -10.89 -3.55 -14.35
N GLU A 26 -9.72 -3.46 -14.97
CA GLU A 26 -9.32 -2.30 -15.79
C GLU A 26 -10.30 -2.08 -16.96
N LYS A 27 -10.72 -3.17 -17.62
CA LYS A 27 -11.60 -3.15 -18.80
C LYS A 27 -13.08 -2.92 -18.51
N VAL A 28 -13.56 -3.14 -17.28
CA VAL A 28 -14.99 -2.97 -16.96
C VAL A 28 -15.32 -1.50 -16.71
N GLU A 29 -15.71 -0.77 -17.74
CA GLU A 29 -15.96 0.68 -17.65
C GLU A 29 -17.09 1.08 -16.69
N ASN A 30 -18.10 0.23 -16.53
CA ASN A 30 -19.30 0.52 -15.72
C ASN A 30 -19.23 0.00 -14.28
N PHE A 31 -18.02 -0.30 -13.79
CA PHE A 31 -17.80 -0.78 -12.43
C PHE A 31 -16.65 -0.03 -11.77
N GLU A 32 -16.94 0.50 -10.58
CA GLU A 32 -15.97 1.08 -9.67
C GLU A 32 -15.68 0.07 -8.56
N PRO A 33 -14.51 -0.60 -8.58
CA PRO A 33 -14.19 -1.60 -7.59
C PRO A 33 -14.02 -0.93 -6.21
N PRO A 34 -14.55 -1.52 -5.14
CA PRO A 34 -14.36 -0.99 -3.79
C PRO A 34 -12.89 -0.86 -3.43
N GLU A 35 -12.51 0.26 -2.80
CA GLU A 35 -11.13 0.50 -2.33
C GLU A 35 -10.59 -0.66 -1.47
N SER A 36 -11.47 -1.29 -0.68
CA SER A 36 -11.13 -2.45 0.16
C SER A 36 -10.49 -3.62 -0.60
N ILE A 37 -10.81 -3.81 -1.87
CA ILE A 37 -10.18 -4.84 -2.72
C ILE A 37 -8.71 -4.48 -2.95
N PHE A 38 -8.41 -3.21 -3.26
CA PHE A 38 -7.04 -2.75 -3.48
C PHE A 38 -6.21 -2.78 -2.20
N ALA A 39 -6.77 -2.33 -1.08
CA ALA A 39 -6.10 -2.43 0.22
C ALA A 39 -5.75 -3.88 0.57
N TYR A 40 -6.67 -4.82 0.36
CA TYR A 40 -6.42 -6.24 0.55
C TYR A 40 -5.32 -6.77 -0.39
N LEU A 41 -5.37 -6.42 -1.67
CA LEU A 41 -4.34 -6.82 -2.62
C LEU A 41 -2.97 -6.25 -2.23
N ILE A 42 -2.87 -4.99 -1.80
CA ILE A 42 -1.63 -4.38 -1.30
C ILE A 42 -1.03 -5.20 -0.15
N GLU A 43 -1.86 -5.65 0.81
CA GLU A 43 -1.40 -6.54 1.88
C GLU A 43 -0.88 -7.88 1.34
N VAL A 44 -1.59 -8.48 0.37
CA VAL A 44 -1.20 -9.74 -0.28
C VAL A 44 0.13 -9.61 -1.04
N TYR A 45 0.33 -8.51 -1.78
CA TYR A 45 1.61 -8.19 -2.41
C TYR A 45 2.71 -7.98 -1.37
N GLY A 46 2.37 -7.39 -0.21
CA GLY A 46 3.30 -7.20 0.90
C GLY A 46 3.77 -8.49 1.58
N VAL A 47 2.88 -9.45 1.81
CA VAL A 47 3.26 -10.74 2.42
C VAL A 47 3.98 -11.68 1.45
N THR A 48 3.88 -11.43 0.14
CA THR A 48 4.59 -12.18 -0.92
C THR A 48 5.90 -11.51 -1.37
N ASP A 49 6.36 -10.49 -0.64
CA ASP A 49 7.56 -9.70 -0.92
C ASP A 49 7.56 -9.00 -2.31
N LYS A 50 6.37 -8.76 -2.85
CA LYS A 50 6.16 -8.09 -4.13
C LYS A 50 5.88 -6.60 -3.92
N THR A 51 6.83 -5.91 -3.28
CA THR A 51 6.71 -4.47 -2.92
C THR A 51 6.32 -3.59 -4.11
N GLN A 52 6.88 -3.84 -5.29
CA GLN A 52 6.59 -3.05 -6.49
C GLN A 52 5.12 -3.14 -6.93
N GLY A 53 4.53 -4.34 -6.89
CA GLY A 53 3.11 -4.52 -7.22
C GLY A 53 2.17 -3.87 -6.20
N ALA A 54 2.56 -3.84 -4.92
CA ALA A 54 1.82 -3.08 -3.91
C ALA A 54 1.84 -1.57 -4.19
N ILE A 55 2.98 -1.03 -4.62
CA ILE A 55 3.12 0.39 -4.99
C ILE A 55 2.26 0.71 -6.21
N GLU A 56 2.28 -0.13 -7.24
CA GLU A 56 1.50 0.05 -8.48
C GLU A 56 -0.01 0.02 -8.24
N LEU A 57 -0.47 -0.77 -7.26
CA LEU A 57 -1.88 -0.77 -6.85
C LEU A 57 -2.29 0.48 -6.06
N PHE A 58 -1.40 1.00 -5.22
CA PHE A 58 -1.68 2.20 -4.42
C PHE A 58 -1.52 3.50 -5.20
N CYS A 59 -0.57 3.55 -6.13
CA CYS A 59 -0.35 4.66 -7.04
C CYS A 59 -0.80 4.23 -8.44
N PRO A 60 -2.10 4.00 -8.67
CA PRO A 60 -2.55 3.61 -9.97
C PRO A 60 -2.32 4.80 -10.91
N THR A 61 -1.53 4.59 -11.96
CA THR A 61 -1.92 5.11 -13.28
C THR A 61 -3.44 4.91 -13.39
N PRO A 62 -4.24 5.88 -13.88
CA PRO A 62 -5.71 5.96 -13.71
C PRO A 62 -6.50 4.81 -14.36
N LYS A 63 -6.27 3.58 -13.91
CA LYS A 63 -6.69 2.32 -14.54
C LYS A 63 -7.98 1.78 -13.95
N PHE A 64 -8.21 2.00 -12.65
CA PHE A 64 -9.24 1.28 -11.90
C PHE A 64 -10.42 2.12 -11.43
N ARG A 65 -10.51 3.41 -11.83
CA ARG A 65 -11.57 4.35 -11.40
C ARG A 65 -11.79 4.39 -9.88
N CYS A 66 -10.78 3.99 -9.10
CA CYS A 66 -10.79 3.98 -7.65
C CYS A 66 -9.76 4.99 -7.16
N VAL A 67 -10.20 5.92 -6.30
CA VAL A 67 -9.32 6.91 -5.69
C VAL A 67 -8.79 6.32 -4.37
N PRO A 68 -7.47 6.11 -4.22
CA PRO A 68 -6.91 5.62 -2.97
C PRO A 68 -7.07 6.67 -1.85
N SER A 69 -7.34 6.19 -0.64
CA SER A 69 -7.48 6.99 0.57
C SER A 69 -6.43 6.62 1.62
N VAL A 70 -6.51 7.25 2.79
CA VAL A 70 -5.69 6.92 3.98
C VAL A 70 -5.82 5.43 4.35
N TYR A 71 -6.95 4.79 4.04
CA TYR A 71 -7.15 3.37 4.28
C TYR A 71 -6.17 2.51 3.47
N SER A 72 -6.11 2.68 2.15
CA SER A 72 -5.12 1.96 1.32
C SER A 72 -3.68 2.37 1.62
N LEU A 73 -3.45 3.61 2.05
CA LEU A 73 -2.13 4.07 2.46
C LEU A 73 -1.65 3.31 3.70
N ASN A 74 -2.53 3.13 4.68
CA ASN A 74 -2.24 2.35 5.89
C ASN A 74 -1.92 0.88 5.57
N ALA A 75 -2.54 0.31 4.52
CA ALA A 75 -2.17 -1.02 4.02
C ALA A 75 -0.79 -1.03 3.34
N LEU A 76 -0.44 0.01 2.59
CA LEU A 76 0.84 0.12 1.88
C LEU A 76 2.03 0.36 2.83
N MET A 77 1.84 1.15 3.87
CA MET A 77 2.92 1.61 4.74
C MET A 77 3.77 0.48 5.36
N PRO A 78 3.17 -0.59 5.95
CA PRO A 78 3.93 -1.75 6.41
C PRO A 78 4.73 -2.45 5.32
N VAL A 79 4.26 -2.42 4.06
CA VAL A 79 4.97 -3.00 2.91
C VAL A 79 6.21 -2.19 2.57
N LEU A 80 6.08 -0.86 2.49
CA LEU A 80 7.20 0.04 2.24
C LEU A 80 8.28 -0.08 3.33
N CYS A 81 7.87 -0.24 4.58
CA CYS A 81 8.79 -0.35 5.71
C CYS A 81 9.63 -1.63 5.73
N ARG A 82 9.28 -2.65 4.92
CA ARG A 82 9.99 -3.95 4.90
C ARG A 82 11.19 -3.96 3.94
N SER A 83 11.25 -3.05 2.97
CA SER A 83 12.35 -3.01 2.00
C SER A 83 13.09 -1.68 2.02
N SER A 84 14.41 -1.70 1.79
CA SER A 84 15.22 -0.49 1.70
C SER A 84 14.80 0.42 0.55
N LYS A 85 14.26 -0.16 -0.53
CA LYS A 85 13.67 0.56 -1.66
C LYS A 85 12.35 1.22 -1.26
N GLY A 86 11.44 0.49 -0.60
CA GLY A 86 10.16 1.02 -0.13
C GLY A 86 10.32 2.14 0.90
N LEU A 87 11.30 2.03 1.79
CA LEU A 87 11.62 3.07 2.76
C LEU A 87 11.93 4.42 2.10
N LYS A 88 12.57 4.45 0.92
CA LYS A 88 12.85 5.71 0.19
C LYS A 88 11.59 6.41 -0.31
N LEU A 89 10.49 5.67 -0.50
CA LEU A 89 9.21 6.17 -0.99
C LEU A 89 8.29 6.65 0.13
N VAL A 90 8.62 6.36 1.39
CA VAL A 90 7.84 6.78 2.55
C VAL A 90 7.65 8.31 2.59
N PRO A 91 8.70 9.16 2.42
CA PRO A 91 8.51 10.60 2.42
C PRO A 91 7.59 11.11 1.31
N GLU A 92 7.69 10.52 0.10
CA GLU A 92 6.83 10.88 -1.03
C GLU A 92 5.36 10.48 -0.77
N SER A 93 5.14 9.28 -0.22
CA SER A 93 3.78 8.84 0.16
C SER A 93 3.13 9.73 1.22
N LEU A 94 3.92 10.33 2.12
CA LEU A 94 3.46 11.30 3.12
C LEU A 94 3.08 12.64 2.49
N LEU A 95 3.82 13.10 1.48
CA LEU A 95 3.48 14.32 0.75
C LEU A 95 2.18 14.12 -0.06
N ASN A 96 2.04 12.97 -0.71
CA ASN A 96 0.83 12.61 -1.44
C ASN A 96 -0.39 12.49 -0.50
N SER A 97 -0.21 11.98 0.72
CA SER A 97 -1.30 11.88 1.70
C SER A 97 -1.72 13.23 2.29
N GLN A 98 -0.86 14.26 2.27
CA GLN A 98 -1.27 15.63 2.61
C GLN A 98 -2.11 16.27 1.50
N ALA A 99 -1.89 15.86 0.24
CA ALA A 99 -2.69 16.30 -0.90
C ALA A 99 -4.04 15.55 -1.00
N MET A 100 -4.11 14.32 -0.46
CA MET A 100 -5.38 13.65 -0.18
C MET A 100 -6.06 14.44 0.94
N ASN A 101 -7.12 15.20 0.61
CA ASN A 101 -7.82 16.16 1.47
C ASN A 101 -8.57 15.53 2.67
N THR A 102 -7.90 14.62 3.36
CA THR A 102 -8.39 13.71 4.40
C THR A 102 -7.46 13.83 5.60
N ARG A 103 -8.03 14.02 6.78
CA ARG A 103 -7.28 14.10 8.04
C ARG A 103 -6.64 12.74 8.30
N MET A 104 -5.31 12.64 8.17
CA MET A 104 -4.58 11.42 8.50
C MET A 104 -4.86 11.02 9.95
N GLU A 105 -5.04 9.72 10.18
CA GLU A 105 -5.26 9.18 11.52
C GLU A 105 -3.95 9.19 12.32
N GLU A 106 -4.06 9.23 13.65
CA GLU A 106 -2.89 9.17 14.56
C GLU A 106 -2.06 7.89 14.32
N SER A 107 -2.72 6.78 14.01
CA SER A 107 -2.11 5.49 13.63
C SER A 107 -1.20 5.62 12.41
N THR A 108 -1.62 6.38 11.40
CA THR A 108 -0.85 6.65 10.18
C THR A 108 0.45 7.39 10.52
N PHE A 109 0.38 8.43 11.35
CA PHE A 109 1.56 9.18 11.80
C PHE A 109 2.56 8.33 12.57
N GLN A 110 2.09 7.42 13.44
CA GLN A 110 2.97 6.52 14.19
C GLN A 110 3.79 5.62 13.25
N VAL A 111 3.15 5.08 12.21
CA VAL A 111 3.83 4.25 11.21
C VAL A 111 4.85 5.07 10.41
N PHE A 112 4.49 6.31 10.01
CA PHE A 112 5.41 7.23 9.34
C PHE A 112 6.64 7.57 10.20
N ILE A 113 6.44 7.93 11.47
CA ILE A 113 7.53 8.24 12.39
C ILE A 113 8.46 7.04 12.55
N ALA A 114 7.90 5.84 12.77
CA ALA A 114 8.68 4.62 12.89
C ALA A 114 9.51 4.32 11.62
N ALA A 115 8.92 4.53 10.44
CA ALA A 115 9.59 4.35 9.15
C ALA A 115 10.73 5.36 8.94
N LEU A 116 10.48 6.64 9.18
CA LEU A 116 11.48 7.71 9.06
C LEU A 116 12.64 7.51 10.05
N CYS A 117 12.36 7.07 11.28
CA CYS A 117 13.39 6.71 12.25
C CYS A 117 14.28 5.55 11.76
N ARG A 118 13.70 4.56 11.05
CA ARG A 118 14.47 3.48 10.44
C ARG A 118 15.37 3.97 9.31
N ILE A 119 14.88 4.87 8.45
CA ILE A 119 15.69 5.49 7.39
C ILE A 119 16.89 6.21 7.98
N ARG A 120 16.69 7.04 9.01
CA ARG A 120 17.78 7.79 9.66
C ARG A 120 18.87 6.87 10.21
N LYS A 121 18.49 5.74 10.82
CA LYS A 121 19.44 4.73 11.34
C LYS A 121 20.25 4.07 10.22
N VAL A 122 19.62 3.74 9.10
CA VAL A 122 20.31 3.17 7.94
C VAL A 122 21.29 4.17 7.34
N VAL A 123 20.88 5.44 7.21
CA VAL A 123 21.75 6.51 6.70
C VAL A 123 22.94 6.77 7.63
N SER A 124 22.76 6.72 8.96
CA SER A 124 23.88 6.88 9.90
C SER A 124 24.90 5.74 9.84
N LEU A 125 24.47 4.51 9.57
CA LEU A 125 25.36 3.34 9.46
C LEU A 125 26.16 3.32 8.14
N LEU A 126 25.66 3.98 7.09
CA LEU A 126 26.36 4.08 5.81
C LEU A 126 27.37 5.24 5.75
N ARG A 127 27.46 6.07 6.81
CA ARG A 127 28.38 7.21 6.92
C ARG A 127 29.54 6.99 7.91
N SER A 128 29.60 5.84 8.57
CA SER A 128 30.69 5.40 9.46
C SER A 128 31.54 4.35 8.78
#